data_AF-A0AAV4BTR3-F1
#
_entry.id   AF-A0AAV4BTR3-F1
#
_cell.length_a   1.000
_cell.length_b   1.000
_cell.length_c   1.000
_cell.angle_alpha   90.00
_cell.angle_beta   90.00
_cell.angle_gamma   90.00
#
_symmetry.space_group_name_H-M   'P 1'
#
loop_
_entity.id
_entity.type
_entity.pdbx_description
1 polymer ?
#
loop_
_entity_poly.entity_id
_entity_poly.type
_entity_poly.pdbx_seq_one_letter_code
_entity_poly.pdbx_strand_id
1 'polypeptide(L)'
;MKSSKHDKGTLHTRLARFLLSYRNALHSTTNETPSILMFDRRLRTHLDLIRPNIQSKVAANQQQQAKTYSQASMCNFHMGDTVLARDYRGHQRWRHGTIHACTGSHTYEV
;
A
#
# COMPACT_ATOMS: atom_id res chain seq x y z
N MET A 1 -3.34 21.55 -7.55
CA MET A 1 -4.81 21.76 -7.46
C MET A 1 -5.16 23.11 -8.06
N LYS A 2 -6.20 23.20 -8.89
CA LYS A 2 -6.63 24.46 -9.51
C LYS A 2 -7.40 25.33 -8.51
N SER A 3 -7.19 26.65 -8.57
CA SER A 3 -7.96 27.61 -7.78
C SER A 3 -9.41 27.68 -8.28
N SER A 4 -10.39 27.73 -7.37
CA SER A 4 -11.84 27.73 -7.67
C SER A 4 -12.35 29.05 -8.27
N LYS A 5 -11.48 29.97 -8.69
CA LYS A 5 -11.86 31.32 -9.19
C LYS A 5 -12.77 31.27 -10.44
N HIS A 6 -12.63 30.23 -11.27
CA HIS A 6 -13.41 30.06 -12.51
C HIS A 6 -14.49 28.97 -12.42
N ASP A 7 -14.76 28.43 -11.23
CA ASP A 7 -15.74 27.35 -11.05
C ASP A 7 -17.16 27.93 -10.92
N LYS A 8 -18.07 27.52 -11.79
CA LYS A 8 -19.45 28.06 -11.87
C LYS A 8 -20.36 27.42 -10.82
N GLY A 9 -21.30 28.17 -10.26
CA GLY A 9 -22.35 27.65 -9.36
C GLY A 9 -22.25 28.14 -7.93
N THR A 10 -23.11 27.60 -7.06
CA THR A 10 -23.16 27.99 -5.65
C THR A 10 -21.89 27.58 -4.91
N LEU A 11 -21.63 28.19 -3.75
CA LEU A 11 -20.52 27.80 -2.87
C LEU A 11 -20.54 26.30 -2.57
N HIS A 12 -21.72 25.74 -2.31
CA HIS A 12 -21.88 24.32 -2.03
C HIS A 12 -21.43 23.46 -3.21
N THR A 13 -21.82 23.81 -4.45
CA THR A 13 -21.40 23.07 -5.64
C THR A 13 -19.89 23.11 -5.83
N ARG A 14 -19.28 24.29 -5.62
CA ARG A 14 -17.82 24.48 -5.73
C ARG A 14 -17.08 23.65 -4.68
N LEU A 15 -17.57 23.66 -3.44
CA LEU A 15 -17.05 22.85 -2.36
C LEU A 15 -17.16 21.36 -2.69
N ALA A 16 -18.30 20.89 -3.19
CA ALA A 16 -18.50 19.49 -3.56
C ALA A 16 -17.52 19.03 -4.65
N ARG A 17 -17.28 19.85 -5.70
CA ARG A 17 -16.32 19.55 -6.76
C ARG A 17 -14.88 19.51 -6.27
N PHE A 18 -14.51 20.45 -5.40
CA PHE A 18 -13.20 20.47 -4.76
C PHE A 18 -12.98 19.21 -3.92
N LEU A 19 -13.95 18.90 -3.06
CA LEU A 19 -13.94 17.76 -2.17
C LEU A 19 -13.85 16.41 -2.91
N LEU A 20 -14.54 16.28 -4.05
CA LEU A 20 -14.45 15.10 -4.91
C LEU A 20 -13.05 14.95 -5.51
N SER A 21 -12.50 16.04 -6.07
CA SER A 21 -11.16 16.04 -6.67
C SER A 21 -10.07 15.72 -5.64
N TYR A 22 -10.15 16.34 -4.46
CA TYR A 22 -9.19 16.14 -3.38
C TYR A 22 -9.18 14.69 -2.89
N ARG A 23 -10.35 14.05 -2.73
CA ARG A 23 -10.45 12.65 -2.28
C ARG A 23 -9.93 11.63 -3.28
N ASN A 24 -9.85 11.98 -4.57
CA ASN A 24 -9.34 11.11 -5.62
C ASN A 24 -7.90 11.40 -6.03
N ALA A 25 -7.32 12.52 -5.55
CA ALA A 25 -5.91 12.82 -5.76
C ALA A 25 -5.03 12.02 -4.78
N LEU A 26 -3.85 11.62 -5.25
CA LEU A 26 -2.84 11.01 -4.38
C LEU A 26 -2.38 12.04 -3.35
N HIS A 27 -2.31 11.63 -2.09
CA HIS A 27 -1.78 12.47 -1.02
C HIS A 27 -0.30 12.21 -0.83
N SER A 28 0.50 13.27 -0.67
CA SER A 28 1.97 13.18 -0.70
C SER A 28 2.58 12.47 0.50
N THR A 29 1.91 12.48 1.66
CA THR A 29 2.42 11.86 2.89
C THR A 29 2.04 10.39 2.98
N THR A 30 0.83 10.02 2.56
CA THR A 30 0.31 8.65 2.65
C THR A 30 0.51 7.86 1.35
N ASN A 31 0.86 8.51 0.24
CA ASN A 31 0.89 7.96 -1.12
C ASN A 31 -0.41 7.28 -1.58
N GLU A 32 -1.48 7.41 -0.80
CA GLU A 32 -2.80 6.84 -1.07
C GLU A 32 -3.83 7.96 -1.21
N THR A 33 -4.92 7.66 -1.92
CA THR A 33 -6.02 8.62 -2.06
C THR A 33 -6.87 8.62 -0.79
N PRO A 34 -7.37 9.78 -0.32
CA PRO A 34 -8.25 9.81 0.87
C PRO A 34 -9.49 8.94 0.73
N SER A 35 -10.00 8.74 -0.49
CA SER A 35 -11.11 7.82 -0.77
C SER A 35 -10.78 6.36 -0.45
N ILE A 36 -9.56 5.89 -0.73
CA ILE A 36 -9.12 4.54 -0.36
C ILE A 36 -9.05 4.42 1.16
N LEU A 37 -8.44 5.41 1.82
CA LEU A 37 -8.29 5.38 3.28
C LEU A 37 -9.64 5.44 4.02
N MET A 38 -10.64 6.16 3.48
CA MET A 38 -11.95 6.31 4.13
C MET A 38 -12.97 5.24 3.74
N PHE A 39 -13.02 4.86 2.46
CA PHE A 39 -14.10 4.03 1.91
C PHE A 39 -13.61 2.68 1.37
N ASP A 40 -12.31 2.41 1.48
CA ASP A 40 -11.63 1.23 0.92
C ASP A 40 -11.84 1.06 -0.60
N ARG A 41 -12.18 2.17 -1.28
CA ARG A 41 -12.38 2.18 -2.74
C ARG A 41 -12.14 3.57 -3.32
N ARG A 42 -11.70 3.61 -4.58
CA ARG A 42 -11.63 4.87 -5.34
C ARG A 42 -13.02 5.32 -5.77
N LEU A 43 -13.33 6.61 -5.61
CA LEU A 43 -14.59 7.17 -6.09
C LEU A 43 -14.53 7.31 -7.61
N ARG A 44 -15.54 6.75 -8.30
CA ARG A 44 -15.57 6.71 -9.77
C ARG A 44 -15.80 8.11 -10.35
N THR A 45 -14.92 8.52 -11.24
CA THR A 45 -15.01 9.77 -12.02
C THR A 45 -15.27 9.49 -13.49
N HIS A 46 -15.60 10.53 -14.27
CA HIS A 46 -15.80 10.38 -15.71
C HIS A 46 -14.52 9.89 -16.44
N LEU A 47 -13.33 10.24 -15.94
CA LEU A 47 -12.06 9.76 -16.50
C LEU A 47 -11.85 8.26 -16.24
N ASP A 48 -12.37 7.71 -15.15
CA ASP A 48 -12.28 6.28 -14.87
C ASP A 48 -13.11 5.43 -15.84
N LEU A 49 -14.10 6.03 -16.51
CA LEU A 49 -14.88 5.35 -17.56
C LEU A 49 -14.08 5.13 -18.85
N ILE A 50 -13.07 5.97 -19.10
CA ILE A 50 -12.22 5.89 -20.28
C ILE A 50 -11.12 4.84 -20.09
N ARG A 51 -10.80 4.51 -18.83
CA ARG A 51 -9.71 3.59 -18.52
C ARG A 51 -10.10 2.14 -18.89
N PRO A 52 -9.31 1.44 -19.72
CA PRO A 52 -9.63 0.07 -20.11
C PRO A 52 -9.55 -0.87 -18.90
N ASN A 53 -10.39 -1.90 -18.88
CA ASN A 53 -10.39 -2.89 -17.81
C ASN A 53 -9.13 -3.78 -17.91
N ILE A 54 -8.21 -3.65 -16.94
CA ILE A 54 -6.95 -4.40 -16.88
C ILE A 54 -7.01 -5.64 -15.96
N GLN A 55 -8.18 -6.00 -15.44
CA GLN A 55 -8.34 -7.10 -14.49
C GLN A 55 -7.69 -8.40 -14.98
N SER A 56 -7.87 -8.76 -16.26
CA SER A 56 -7.27 -9.97 -16.84
C SER A 56 -5.74 -9.95 -16.84
N LYS A 57 -5.13 -8.77 -17.04
CA LYS A 57 -3.66 -8.60 -16.98
C LYS A 57 -3.15 -8.73 -15.54
N VAL A 58 -3.88 -8.18 -14.57
CA VAL A 58 -3.54 -8.32 -13.15
C VAL A 58 -3.63 -9.78 -12.71
N ALA A 59 -4.70 -10.48 -13.09
CA ALA A 59 -4.88 -11.90 -12.76
C ALA A 59 -3.75 -12.78 -13.36
N ALA A 60 -3.38 -12.54 -14.62
CA ALA A 60 -2.26 -13.26 -15.25
C ALA A 60 -0.93 -13.02 -14.51
N ASN A 61 -0.65 -11.77 -14.13
CA ASN A 61 0.57 -11.43 -13.38
C ASN A 61 0.59 -12.07 -11.98
N GLN A 62 -0.55 -12.12 -11.28
CA GLN A 62 -0.67 -12.78 -9.98
C GLN A 62 -0.42 -14.28 -10.08
N GLN A 63 -0.99 -14.94 -11.09
CA GLN A 63 -0.73 -16.36 -11.35
C GLN A 63 0.76 -16.63 -11.63
N GLN A 64 1.42 -15.72 -12.34
CA GLN A 64 2.86 -15.86 -12.62
C GLN A 64 3.72 -15.65 -11.38
N GLN A 65 3.39 -14.68 -10.52
CA GLN A 65 4.06 -14.50 -9.23
C GLN A 65 3.91 -15.72 -8.32
N ALA A 66 2.71 -16.30 -8.21
CA ALA A 66 2.48 -17.49 -7.39
C ALA A 66 3.36 -18.68 -7.83
N LYS A 67 3.52 -18.88 -9.15
CA LYS A 67 4.40 -19.92 -9.70
C LYS A 67 5.86 -19.69 -9.35
N THR A 68 6.35 -18.46 -9.49
CA THR A 68 7.76 -18.13 -9.21
C THR A 68 8.11 -18.22 -7.72
N TYR A 69 7.24 -17.71 -6.84
CA TYR A 69 7.51 -17.70 -5.40
C TYR A 69 7.33 -19.06 -4.73
N SER A 70 6.53 -19.97 -5.31
CA SER A 70 6.42 -21.36 -4.82
C SER A 70 7.73 -22.15 -4.96
N GLN A 71 8.70 -21.69 -5.76
CA GLN A 71 10.00 -22.32 -5.96
C GLN A 71 11.14 -21.65 -5.16
N ALA A 72 10.89 -20.53 -4.49
CA ALA A 72 11.90 -19.88 -3.66
C ALA A 72 12.04 -20.64 -2.34
N SER A 73 13.27 -21.04 -1.99
CA SER A 73 13.58 -21.69 -0.71
C SER A 73 13.12 -20.78 0.43
N MET A 74 12.10 -21.21 1.18
CA MET A 74 11.66 -20.48 2.37
C MET A 74 12.75 -20.62 3.44
N CYS A 75 13.41 -19.52 3.79
CA CYS A 75 14.29 -19.47 4.96
C CYS A 75 13.43 -19.59 6.22
N ASN A 76 13.31 -20.82 6.72
CA ASN A 76 12.68 -21.09 8.00
C ASN A 76 13.76 -21.04 9.09
N PHE A 77 13.46 -20.35 10.18
CA PHE A 77 14.33 -20.33 11.35
C PHE A 77 13.67 -21.11 12.49
N HIS A 78 14.49 -21.70 13.34
CA HIS A 78 14.06 -22.50 14.48
C HIS A 78 14.40 -21.81 15.81
N MET A 79 13.73 -22.20 16.88
CA MET A 79 14.04 -21.72 18.23
C MET A 79 15.51 -22.02 18.56
N GLY A 80 16.22 -21.02 19.06
CA GLY A 80 17.66 -21.10 19.35
C GLY A 80 18.57 -20.67 18.20
N ASP A 81 18.05 -20.44 16.99
CA ASP A 81 18.87 -19.93 15.90
C ASP A 81 19.34 -18.51 16.18
N THR A 82 20.63 -18.26 15.89
CA THR A 82 21.21 -16.92 16.00
C THR A 82 20.93 -16.16 14.71
N VAL A 83 20.22 -15.03 14.84
CA VAL A 83 19.85 -14.17 13.70
C VAL A 83 20.35 -12.75 13.91
N LEU A 84 20.49 -12.02 12.81
CA LEU A 84 20.78 -10.58 12.86
C LEU A 84 19.46 -9.81 12.84
N ALA A 85 19.11 -9.19 13.97
CA ALA A 85 17.98 -8.28 14.08
C ALA A 85 18.43 -6.84 13.77
N ARG A 86 17.56 -6.11 13.07
CA ARG A 86 17.85 -4.73 12.71
C ARG A 86 17.51 -3.78 13.86
N ASP A 87 18.51 -3.10 14.39
CA ASP A 87 18.33 -2.05 15.41
C ASP A 87 18.18 -0.68 14.75
N TYR A 88 17.09 0.01 15.05
CA TYR A 88 16.76 1.35 14.53
C TYR A 88 17.18 2.49 15.46
N ARG A 89 17.66 2.19 16.68
CA ARG A 89 17.95 3.22 17.71
C ARG A 89 19.35 3.81 17.60
N GLY A 90 20.28 3.19 16.85
CA GLY A 90 21.69 3.60 16.81
C GLY A 90 22.36 3.46 15.45
N HIS A 91 23.67 3.77 15.40
CA HIS A 91 24.47 3.72 14.17
C HIS A 91 24.74 2.27 13.70
N GLN A 92 24.81 1.31 14.63
CA GLN A 92 24.96 -0.10 14.29
C GLN A 92 23.61 -0.72 13.95
N ARG A 93 23.40 -0.95 12.65
CA ARG A 93 22.11 -1.39 12.10
C ARG A 93 21.77 -2.84 12.37
N TRP A 94 22.74 -3.72 12.57
CA TRP A 94 22.52 -5.16 12.77
C TRP A 94 23.12 -5.61 14.09
N ARG A 95 22.31 -6.29 14.90
CA ARG A 95 22.71 -6.89 16.17
C ARG A 95 22.32 -8.36 16.19
N HIS A 96 23.12 -9.17 16.86
CA HIS A 96 22.79 -10.58 17.07
C HIS A 96 21.64 -10.68 18.07
N GLY A 97 20.68 -11.54 17.75
CA GLY A 97 19.59 -11.96 18.62
C GLY A 97 19.31 -13.44 18.42
N THR A 98 18.49 -14.03 19.28
CA THR A 98 18.24 -15.47 19.30
C THR A 98 16.76 -15.71 19.24
N ILE A 99 16.29 -16.57 18.35
CA ILE A 99 14.84 -16.77 18.19
C ILE A 99 14.29 -17.50 19.41
N HIS A 100 13.34 -16.86 20.09
CA HIS A 100 12.62 -17.40 21.23
C HIS A 100 11.35 -18.14 20.82
N ALA A 101 10.61 -17.63 19.84
CA ALA A 101 9.37 -18.24 19.37
C ALA A 101 9.02 -17.87 17.93
N CYS A 102 8.28 -18.75 17.24
CA CYS A 102 7.69 -18.46 15.93
C CYS A 102 6.23 -18.03 16.12
N THR A 103 5.95 -16.74 16.00
CA THR A 103 4.60 -16.17 16.20
C THR A 103 3.73 -16.23 14.92
N GLY A 104 4.35 -16.43 13.75
CA GLY A 104 3.66 -16.56 12.47
C GLY A 104 4.57 -17.15 11.38
N SER A 105 4.05 -17.32 10.17
CA SER A 105 4.81 -17.96 9.07
C SER A 105 6.12 -17.24 8.72
N HIS A 106 6.16 -15.91 8.91
CA HIS A 106 7.34 -15.07 8.69
C HIS A 106 7.59 -14.10 9.87
N THR A 107 7.07 -14.43 11.05
CA THR A 107 7.17 -13.57 12.23
C THR A 107 7.77 -14.36 13.37
N TYR A 108 8.92 -13.89 13.85
CA TYR A 108 9.71 -14.53 14.88
C TYR A 108 9.95 -13.53 16.00
N GLU A 109 9.89 -14.01 17.23
CA GLU A 109 10.30 -13.28 18.43
C GLU A 109 11.79 -13.54 18.66
N VAL A 110 12.57 -12.47 18.75
CA VAL A 110 14.05 -12.46 18.79
C VAL A 110 14.53 -11.72 20.02
#